data_AF-T1BFE2-F1
#
_entry.id   AF-T1BFE2-F1
#
_cell.length_a   1.000
_cell.length_b   1.000
_cell.length_c   1.000
_cell.angle_alpha   90.00
_cell.angle_beta   90.00
_cell.angle_gamma   90.00
#
_symmetry.space_group_name_H-M   'P 1'
#
loop_
_entity.id
_entity.type
_entity.pdbx_description
1 polymer ?
#
loop_
_entity_poly.entity_id
_entity_poly.type
_entity_poly.pdbx_seq_one_letter_code
_entity_poly.pdbx_strand_id
1 'polypeptide(L)'
;AAYGADQQQRVALESAVRASRNALTLARQRYTSGIANFIDVLEAERSEEQSELAQASATTAVSVDLVGLYQALGGGWQSPSLAASTGPARSARRGA
;
A
#
# COMPACT_ATOMS: atom_id res chain seq x y z
N ALA A 1 5.23 -16.49 3.82
CA ALA A 1 5.63 -15.25 4.50
C ALA A 1 5.71 -14.13 3.46
N ALA A 2 4.55 -13.58 3.05
CA ALA A 2 4.46 -12.61 1.95
C ALA A 2 4.86 -11.19 2.39
N TYR A 3 4.40 -10.75 3.57
CA TYR A 3 4.68 -9.42 4.13
C TYR A 3 6.17 -9.02 4.12
N GLY A 4 7.07 -9.95 4.45
CA GLY A 4 8.51 -9.66 4.49
C GLY A 4 9.10 -9.36 3.11
N ALA A 5 8.67 -10.10 2.08
CA ALA A 5 9.08 -9.87 0.70
C ALA A 5 8.50 -8.55 0.17
N ASP A 6 7.23 -8.27 0.46
CA ASP A 6 6.56 -7.03 0.05
C ASP A 6 7.18 -5.80 0.73
N GLN A 7 7.59 -5.93 2.00
CA GLN A 7 8.37 -4.91 2.71
C GLN A 7 9.70 -4.62 2.03
N GLN A 8 10.45 -5.65 1.66
CA GLN A 8 11.72 -5.49 0.95
C GLN A 8 11.50 -4.82 -0.42
N GLN A 9 10.47 -5.24 -1.14
CA GLN A 9 10.09 -4.65 -2.42
C GLN A 9 9.73 -3.17 -2.28
N ARG A 10 8.96 -2.77 -1.25
CA ARG A 10 8.64 -1.35 -1.03
C ARG A 10 9.90 -0.51 -0.78
N VAL A 11 10.84 -1.02 0.02
CA VAL A 11 12.12 -0.32 0.29
C VAL A 11 12.97 -0.20 -0.98
N ALA A 12 13.00 -1.23 -1.83
CA ALA A 12 13.67 -1.15 -3.12
C ALA A 12 13.03 -0.06 -4.01
N LEU A 13 11.70 0.01 -4.05
CA LEU A 13 10.96 1.02 -4.83
C LEU A 13 11.14 2.44 -4.30
N GLU A 14 11.28 2.64 -2.99
CA GLU A 14 11.69 3.93 -2.41
C GLU A 14 13.04 4.41 -2.97
N SER A 15 13.98 3.49 -3.18
CA SER A 15 15.27 3.84 -3.79
C SER A 15 15.14 4.12 -5.29
N ALA A 16 14.28 3.40 -6.00
CA ALA A 16 13.97 3.64 -7.41
C ALA A 16 13.36 5.03 -7.64
N VAL A 17 12.39 5.44 -6.81
CA VAL A 17 11.78 6.79 -6.87
C VAL A 17 12.83 7.89 -6.66
N ARG A 18 13.76 7.71 -5.71
CA ARG A 18 14.85 8.68 -5.52
C ARG A 18 15.75 8.76 -6.76
N ALA A 19 16.07 7.62 -7.37
CA ALA A 19 16.91 7.57 -8.55
C ALA A 19 16.25 8.21 -9.77
N SER A 20 14.95 7.94 -10.01
CA SER A 20 14.20 8.53 -11.13
C SER A 20 14.01 10.05 -10.97
N ARG A 21 13.75 10.54 -9.76
CA ARG A 21 13.75 11.99 -9.45
C ARG A 21 15.07 12.68 -9.76
N ASN A 22 16.18 12.03 -9.41
CA ASN A 22 17.52 12.53 -9.73
C ASN A 22 17.76 12.54 -11.25
N ALA A 23 17.33 11.49 -11.95
CA ALA A 23 17.43 11.42 -13.41
C ALA A 23 16.62 12.53 -14.10
N LEU A 24 15.40 12.81 -13.62
CA LEU A 24 14.58 13.92 -14.10
C LEU A 24 15.25 15.27 -13.87
N THR A 25 15.81 15.48 -12.68
CA THR A 25 16.57 16.71 -12.36
C THR A 25 17.72 16.90 -13.34
N LEU A 26 18.49 15.84 -13.61
CA LEU A 26 19.60 15.87 -14.57
C LEU A 26 19.13 16.11 -16.01
N ALA A 27 18.04 15.48 -16.43
CA ALA A 27 17.46 15.67 -17.77
C ALA A 27 17.03 17.12 -17.99
N ARG A 28 16.36 17.72 -17.00
CA ARG A 28 15.97 19.14 -17.02
C ARG A 28 17.18 20.05 -17.12
N GLN A 29 18.24 19.80 -16.34
CA GLN A 29 19.49 20.58 -16.42
C GLN A 29 20.15 20.50 -17.80
N ARG A 30 20.19 19.30 -18.42
CA ARG A 30 20.76 19.12 -19.76
C ARG A 30 19.92 19.82 -20.82
N TYR A 31 18.59 19.76 -20.72
CA TYR A 31 17.68 20.48 -21.61
C TYR A 31 17.87 22.00 -21.50
N THR A 32 17.90 22.55 -20.29
CA THR A 32 18.14 24.00 -20.09
C THR A 32 19.53 24.45 -20.53
N SER A 33 20.51 23.54 -20.52
CA SER A 33 21.86 23.80 -21.02
C SER A 33 21.97 23.64 -22.55
N GLY A 34 20.90 23.22 -23.24
CA GLY A 34 20.88 23.00 -24.68
C GLY A 34 21.60 21.73 -25.16
N ILE A 35 21.92 20.81 -24.24
CA ILE A 35 22.69 19.58 -24.52
C ILE A 35 21.77 18.38 -24.78
N ALA A 36 20.53 18.43 -24.29
CA ALA A 36 19.53 17.37 -24.45
C ALA A 36 18.22 17.92 -25.03
N ASN A 37 17.42 17.03 -25.63
CA ASN A 37 16.13 17.38 -26.20
C ASN A 37 15.03 17.33 -25.13
N PHE A 38 13.93 18.04 -25.36
CA PHE A 38 12.79 18.01 -24.43
C PHE A 38 12.17 16.60 -24.29
N ILE A 39 12.31 15.73 -25.31
CA ILE A 39 11.89 14.32 -25.24
C ILE A 39 12.63 13.57 -24.12
N ASP A 40 13.89 13.89 -23.86
CA ASP A 40 14.66 13.25 -22.77
C ASP A 40 14.10 13.63 -21.39
N VAL A 41 13.55 14.84 -21.25
CA VAL A 41 12.85 15.28 -20.04
C VAL A 41 11.55 14.50 -19.88
N LEU A 42 10.73 14.41 -20.93
CA LEU A 42 9.46 13.69 -20.88
C LEU A 42 9.64 12.20 -20.55
N GLU A 43 10.68 11.56 -21.08
CA GLU A 43 10.97 10.16 -20.76
C GLU A 43 11.43 10.01 -19.29
N ALA A 44 12.19 10.96 -18.77
CA ALA A 44 12.56 10.96 -17.36
C ALA A 44 11.35 11.23 -16.43
N GLU A 45 10.43 12.11 -16.82
CA GLU A 45 9.16 12.35 -16.10
C GLU A 45 8.30 11.08 -16.08
N ARG A 46 8.14 10.43 -17.23
CA ARG A 46 7.42 9.15 -17.33
C ARG A 46 8.06 8.07 -16.43
N SER A 47 9.39 8.01 -16.40
CA SER A 47 10.13 7.04 -15.57
C SER A 47 9.95 7.32 -14.07
N GLU A 48 9.92 8.60 -13.68
CA GLU A 48 9.58 9.02 -12.32
C GLU A 48 8.18 8.56 -11.93
N GLU A 49 7.16 8.92 -12.72
CA GLU A 49 5.77 8.57 -12.44
C GLU A 49 5.57 7.05 -12.32
N GLN A 50 6.18 6.27 -13.21
CA GLN A 50 6.14 4.80 -13.13
C GLN A 50 6.72 4.27 -11.81
N SER A 51 7.83 4.85 -11.35
CA SER A 51 8.46 4.47 -10.09
C SER A 51 7.56 4.81 -8.89
N GLU A 52 6.92 5.97 -8.92
CA GLU A 52 5.98 6.39 -7.86
C GLU A 52 4.73 5.51 -7.80
N LEU A 53 4.15 5.20 -8.96
CA LEU A 53 3.01 4.28 -9.05
C LEU A 53 3.35 2.89 -8.53
N ALA A 54 4.54 2.38 -8.84
CA ALA A 54 5.02 1.11 -8.32
C ALA A 54 5.18 1.15 -6.78
N GLN A 55 5.76 2.23 -6.25
CA GLN A 55 5.89 2.43 -4.79
C GLN A 55 4.52 2.47 -4.08
N ALA A 56 3.55 3.19 -4.64
CA ALA A 56 2.19 3.26 -4.10
C ALA A 56 1.51 1.87 -4.09
N SER A 57 1.68 1.11 -5.17
CA SER A 57 1.17 -0.25 -5.28
C SER A 57 1.80 -1.19 -4.24
N ALA A 58 3.12 -1.13 -4.05
CA ALA A 58 3.81 -1.92 -3.04
C ALA A 58 3.41 -1.53 -1.61
N THR A 59 3.17 -0.25 -1.35
CA THR A 59 2.66 0.23 -0.05
C THR A 59 1.28 -0.34 0.25
N THR A 60 0.42 -0.44 -0.78
CA THR A 60 -0.89 -1.07 -0.66
C THR A 60 -0.76 -2.57 -0.37
N ALA A 61 0.10 -3.28 -1.11
CA ALA A 61 0.33 -4.71 -0.92
C ALA A 61 0.77 -5.04 0.50
N VAL A 62 1.77 -4.32 1.03
CA VAL A 62 2.23 -4.46 2.43
C VAL A 62 1.10 -4.27 3.43
N SER A 63 0.22 -3.29 3.20
CA SER A 63 -0.89 -2.98 4.11
C SER A 63 -1.92 -4.11 4.13
N VAL A 64 -2.26 -4.65 2.96
CA VAL A 64 -3.14 -5.81 2.81
C VAL A 64 -2.53 -7.04 3.48
N ASP A 65 -1.25 -7.29 3.26
CA ASP A 65 -0.51 -8.40 3.84
C ASP A 65 -0.46 -8.33 5.37
N LEU A 66 -0.29 -7.12 5.92
CA LEU A 66 -0.31 -6.91 7.37
C LEU A 66 -1.68 -7.24 7.97
N VAL A 67 -2.76 -6.82 7.30
CA VAL A 67 -4.13 -7.15 7.72
C VAL A 67 -4.37 -8.67 7.63
N GLY A 68 -3.92 -9.32 6.56
CA GLY A 68 -4.01 -10.77 6.40
C GLY A 68 -3.22 -11.53 7.47
N LEU A 69 -2.01 -11.06 7.81
CA LEU A 69 -1.21 -11.58 8.90
C LEU A 69 -1.95 -11.45 10.24
N TYR A 70 -2.51 -10.28 10.53
CA TYR A 70 -3.29 -10.06 11.75
C TYR A 70 -4.47 -11.04 11.86
N GLN A 71 -5.22 -11.24 10.78
CA GLN A 71 -6.32 -12.21 10.74
C GLN A 71 -5.84 -13.65 10.97
N ALA A 72 -4.75 -14.06 10.33
CA ALA A 72 -4.20 -15.42 10.47
C ALA A 72 -3.71 -15.74 11.88
N LEU A 73 -3.23 -14.74 12.63
CA LEU A 73 -2.66 -14.94 13.96
C LEU A 73 -3.69 -15.07 15.08
N GLY A 74 -4.89 -14.55 14.92
CA GLY A 74 -5.61 -14.15 16.14
C GLY A 74 -6.56 -12.99 16.04
N GLY A 75 -6.45 -12.19 14.98
CA GLY A 75 -7.12 -10.91 14.89
C GLY A 75 -8.50 -11.05 14.28
N GLY A 76 -9.55 -10.68 15.02
CA GLY A 76 -10.91 -10.54 14.46
C GLY A 76 -11.99 -11.47 15.04
N TRP A 77 -11.64 -12.48 15.85
CA TRP A 77 -12.64 -13.32 16.53
C TRP A 77 -13.40 -12.59 17.65
N GLN A 78 -12.92 -11.41 18.07
CA GLN A 78 -13.59 -10.53 19.03
C GLN A 78 -14.46 -9.49 18.29
N SER A 79 -15.20 -9.90 17.26
CA SER A 79 -16.30 -9.07 16.78
C SER A 79 -17.35 -8.98 17.90
N PRO A 80 -17.68 -7.79 18.45
CA PRO A 80 -18.61 -7.68 19.58
C PRO A 80 -20.05 -8.10 19.25
N SER A 81 -20.35 -8.43 17.99
CA SER A 81 -21.69 -8.77 17.52
C SER A 81 -22.18 -10.16 17.95
N LEU A 82 -21.30 -11.06 18.40
CA LEU A 82 -21.70 -12.39 18.88
C LEU A 82 -22.04 -12.44 20.38
N ALA A 83 -21.77 -11.39 21.16
CA ALA A 83 -22.10 -11.34 22.59
C ALA A 83 -23.58 -10.95 22.84
N ALA A 84 -24.32 -10.48 21.84
CA ALA A 84 -25.67 -9.96 22.00
C ALA A 84 -26.80 -11.01 21.92
N SER A 85 -26.51 -12.29 21.66
CA SER A 85 -27.54 -13.35 21.58
C SER A 85 -27.78 -14.12 22.88
N THR A 86 -27.08 -13.81 23.98
CA THR A 86 -27.30 -14.48 25.28
C THR A 86 -27.84 -13.51 26.32
N GLY A 87 -29.16 -13.28 26.30
CA GLY A 87 -29.92 -12.60 27.35
C GLY A 87 -31.24 -13.32 27.63
N PRO A 88 -31.61 -13.63 28.90
CA PRO A 88 -32.57 -14.69 29.24
C PRO A 88 -34.05 -14.26 29.25
N ALA A 89 -34.90 -15.25 28.93
CA ALA A 89 -36.29 -15.51 29.36
C ALA A 89 -37.30 -14.35 29.54
N ARG A 90 -38.33 -14.31 28.66
CA ARG A 90 -39.70 -13.93 29.06
C ARG A 90 -40.78 -14.31 28.03
N SER A 91 -41.43 -15.46 28.22
CA SER A 91 -42.81 -15.76 27.77
C SER A 91 -43.18 -17.16 28.29
N ALA A 92 -44.35 -17.47 28.79
CA ALA A 92 -45.55 -16.72 29.13
C ALA A 92 -46.31 -17.60 30.15
N ARG A 93 -46.88 -17.01 31.21
CA ARG A 93 -47.90 -17.70 32.01
C ARG A 93 -49.09 -17.96 31.10
N ARG A 94 -49.36 -19.24 30.84
CA ARG A 94 -50.60 -19.74 30.27
C ARG A 94 -51.21 -20.66 31.33
N GLY A 95 -52.34 -20.29 31.91
CA GLY A 95 -53.06 -21.19 32.81
C GLY A 95 -54.05 -20.48 33.72
N ALA A 96 -55.34 -20.81 33.47
CA ALA A 96 -56.55 -20.64 34.27
C ALA A 96 -57.17 -19.24 34.35
#